data_AF-A0A1M6C5H1-F1
#
_entry.id   AF-A0A1M6C5H1-F1
#
_cell.length_a   1.000
_cell.length_b   1.000
_cell.length_c   1.000
_cell.angle_alpha   90.00
_cell.angle_beta   90.00
_cell.angle_gamma   90.00
#
_symmetry.space_group_name_H-M   'P 1'
#
loop_
_entity.id
_entity.type
_entity.pdbx_description
1 polymer ?
#
loop_
_entity_poly.entity_id
_entity_poly.type
_entity_poly.pdbx_seq_one_letter_code
_entity_poly.pdbx_strand_id
1 'polypeptide(L)'
;MNHKVVHHSAALDLNCPGSVIYAENGQAENKPENTSCVKACQVKEEDNIIILSEHPYEILKSGLMTAYENQQEMLQAEVKKALQRLLEYKELLLHKEVLDSQVLKDFYFSMTPAEQAVADRGIEEISSAIFALDALLI
;
A
#
# COMPACT_ATOMS: atom_id res chain seq x y z
N MET A 1 -21.25 -10.00 55.39
CA MET A 1 -21.27 -9.13 54.20
C MET A 1 -20.37 -9.74 53.14
N ASN A 2 -21.01 -10.22 52.08
CA ASN A 2 -20.58 -10.33 50.68
C ASN A 2 -19.22 -10.95 50.34
N HIS A 3 -19.34 -12.20 49.90
CA HIS A 3 -18.54 -12.92 48.92
C HIS A 3 -17.90 -12.04 47.85
N LYS A 4 -16.63 -12.33 47.54
CA LYS A 4 -16.20 -12.36 46.14
C LYS A 4 -15.22 -13.50 45.90
N VAL A 5 -15.75 -14.54 45.27
CA VAL A 5 -15.02 -15.60 44.59
C VAL A 5 -14.29 -14.95 43.41
N VAL A 6 -12.97 -15.13 43.32
CA VAL A 6 -12.19 -14.78 42.13
C VAL A 6 -12.17 -16.03 41.25
N HIS A 7 -12.84 -15.97 40.10
CA HIS A 7 -12.72 -17.00 39.08
C HIS A 7 -11.39 -16.84 38.34
N HIS A 8 -10.65 -17.94 38.31
CA HIS A 8 -9.59 -18.23 37.35
C HIS A 8 -10.12 -18.18 35.91
N SER A 9 -9.37 -17.54 35.01
CA SER A 9 -8.92 -18.13 33.73
C SER A 9 -8.09 -17.13 32.93
N ALA A 10 -6.78 -17.34 32.92
CA ALA A 10 -5.92 -17.00 31.79
C ALA A 10 -4.85 -18.09 31.75
N ALA A 11 -4.94 -18.95 30.74
CA ALA A 11 -3.93 -19.96 30.44
C ALA A 11 -3.08 -19.47 29.26
N LEU A 12 -1.85 -19.99 29.23
CA LEU A 12 -0.80 -19.94 28.20
C LEU A 12 0.22 -18.80 28.42
N ASP A 13 1.23 -19.00 29.28
CA ASP A 13 2.47 -19.81 29.11
C ASP A 13 3.45 -19.08 28.17
N LEU A 14 4.20 -18.12 28.70
CA LEU A 14 5.56 -18.18 29.29
C LEU A 14 6.70 -18.38 28.26
N ASN A 15 7.63 -17.42 28.35
CA ASN A 15 9.03 -17.44 27.90
C ASN A 15 9.36 -16.99 26.47
N CYS A 16 9.40 -15.67 26.28
CA CYS A 16 10.58 -15.00 25.69
C CYS A 16 11.74 -15.10 26.70
N PRO A 17 13.05 -15.16 26.34
CA PRO A 17 13.72 -14.01 25.70
C PRO A 17 15.00 -14.28 24.83
N GLY A 18 15.28 -13.36 23.90
CA GLY A 18 16.57 -12.66 23.77
C GLY A 18 17.89 -13.36 23.39
N SER A 19 18.48 -12.87 22.29
CA SER A 19 19.91 -12.60 22.00
C SER A 19 20.89 -13.70 21.51
N VAL A 20 21.31 -13.52 20.23
CA VAL A 20 22.67 -13.55 19.62
C VAL A 20 23.82 -14.22 20.38
N ILE A 21 24.57 -15.16 19.76
CA ILE A 21 26.07 -15.30 19.72
C ILE A 21 26.52 -16.18 18.50
N TYR A 22 27.73 -15.89 17.98
CA TYR A 22 28.51 -16.44 16.84
C TYR A 22 29.02 -17.90 16.93
N ALA A 23 29.30 -18.46 15.73
CA ALA A 23 30.37 -19.38 15.28
C ALA A 23 30.75 -20.66 16.06
N GLU A 24 30.73 -21.83 15.40
CA GLU A 24 31.92 -22.58 14.94
C GLU A 24 31.58 -23.94 14.28
N ASN A 25 32.53 -24.39 13.47
CA ASN A 25 32.61 -25.54 12.56
C ASN A 25 32.08 -26.92 13.06
N GLY A 26 31.54 -27.70 12.11
CA GLY A 26 31.38 -29.15 12.24
C GLY A 26 30.95 -29.80 10.92
N GLN A 27 31.89 -30.46 10.24
CA GLN A 27 31.68 -31.24 9.01
C GLN A 27 30.81 -32.48 9.26
N ALA A 28 29.90 -32.79 8.34
CA ALA A 28 29.67 -34.12 7.76
C ALA A 28 28.41 -34.13 6.86
N GLU A 29 28.56 -33.76 5.58
CA GLU A 29 27.52 -34.03 4.57
C GLU A 29 27.68 -35.46 4.02
N ASN A 30 26.66 -36.28 4.27
CA ASN A 30 26.36 -37.48 3.48
C ASN A 30 25.39 -37.10 2.35
N LYS A 31 25.73 -37.44 1.11
CA LYS A 31 24.78 -37.68 -0.01
C LYS A 31 23.95 -38.96 0.30
N PRO A 32 22.78 -39.26 -0.34
CA PRO A 32 22.47 -39.02 -1.76
C PRO A 32 20.98 -38.74 -2.16
N GLU A 33 20.80 -38.46 -3.46
CA GLU A 33 19.68 -38.85 -4.35
C GLU A 33 18.24 -38.28 -4.24
N ASN A 34 17.93 -37.43 -5.25
CA ASN A 34 16.86 -37.58 -6.26
C ASN A 34 15.47 -38.07 -5.81
N THR A 35 14.48 -37.16 -5.81
CA THR A 35 13.25 -37.19 -6.64
C THR A 35 12.20 -36.26 -6.02
N SER A 36 11.82 -35.17 -6.71
CA SER A 36 10.53 -34.53 -6.43
C SER A 36 10.02 -33.74 -7.63
N CYS A 37 9.16 -34.41 -8.40
CA CYS A 37 7.89 -33.91 -8.92
C CYS A 37 7.84 -32.42 -9.29
N VAL A 38 8.05 -32.14 -10.58
CA VAL A 38 7.62 -30.89 -11.21
C VAL A 38 6.09 -30.89 -11.23
N LYS A 39 5.47 -30.22 -10.25
CA LYS A 39 4.06 -29.84 -10.34
C LYS A 39 3.96 -28.66 -11.29
N ALA A 40 3.48 -28.90 -12.50
CA ALA A 40 2.92 -27.88 -13.37
C ALA A 40 1.68 -27.31 -12.68
N CYS A 41 1.85 -26.21 -11.94
CA CYS A 41 0.73 -25.39 -11.54
C CYS A 41 0.36 -24.49 -12.72
N GLN A 42 -0.78 -24.83 -13.32
CA GLN A 42 -1.50 -24.03 -14.30
C GLN A 42 -1.63 -22.60 -13.77
N VAL A 43 -1.01 -21.65 -14.46
CA VAL A 43 -1.26 -20.23 -14.26
C VAL A 43 -2.66 -19.98 -14.80
N LYS A 44 -3.59 -19.65 -13.92
CA LYS A 44 -4.90 -19.15 -14.31
C LYS A 44 -4.68 -17.80 -14.98
N GLU A 45 -5.00 -17.73 -16.26
CA GLU A 45 -5.20 -16.50 -17.02
C GLU A 45 -6.34 -15.71 -16.37
N GLU A 46 -5.98 -14.78 -15.50
CA GLU A 46 -6.77 -13.57 -15.29
C GLU A 46 -5.81 -12.41 -15.55
N ASP A 47 -5.80 -12.04 -16.83
CA ASP A 47 -5.23 -10.86 -17.47
C ASP A 47 -4.58 -9.83 -16.55
N ASN A 48 -3.28 -10.03 -16.31
CA ASN A 48 -2.34 -8.97 -15.99
C ASN A 48 -2.25 -8.01 -17.19
N ILE A 49 -3.15 -7.03 -17.27
CA ILE A 49 -2.82 -5.80 -17.99
C ILE A 49 -1.84 -5.04 -17.10
N ILE A 50 -0.55 -5.40 -17.20
CA ILE A 50 0.53 -4.50 -16.82
C ILE A 50 0.47 -3.37 -17.86
N ILE A 51 -0.33 -2.35 -17.59
CA ILE A 51 -0.16 -1.07 -18.30
C ILE A 51 1.20 -0.57 -17.85
N LEU A 52 2.19 -0.69 -18.73
CA LEU A 52 3.49 -0.05 -18.63
C LEU A 52 3.31 1.48 -18.78
N SER A 53 2.48 2.11 -17.96
CA SER A 53 2.53 3.56 -17.87
C SER A 53 3.76 3.89 -17.02
N GLU A 54 4.72 4.56 -17.63
CA GLU A 54 5.91 5.07 -16.96
C GLU A 54 5.53 5.97 -15.76
N HIS A 55 4.32 6.53 -15.81
CA HIS A 55 3.75 7.47 -14.86
C HIS A 55 2.59 6.85 -14.06
N PRO A 56 2.70 6.77 -12.71
CA PRO A 56 1.60 6.37 -11.83
C PRO A 56 0.30 7.16 -11.99
N TYR A 57 0.35 8.41 -12.45
CA TYR A 57 -0.87 9.20 -12.62
C TYR A 57 -1.80 8.65 -13.72
N GLU A 58 -1.24 7.99 -14.75
CA GLU A 58 -2.03 7.35 -15.80
C GLU A 58 -2.82 6.16 -15.23
N ILE A 59 -2.22 5.40 -14.31
CA ILE A 59 -2.89 4.28 -13.61
C ILE A 59 -4.05 4.82 -12.77
N LEU A 60 -3.81 5.89 -12.01
CA LEU A 60 -4.86 6.56 -11.22
C LEU A 60 -6.01 7.01 -12.12
N LYS A 61 -5.70 7.69 -13.22
CA LYS A 61 -6.68 8.16 -14.19
C LYS A 61 -7.48 7.01 -14.81
N SER A 62 -6.81 5.99 -15.34
CA SER A 62 -7.48 4.83 -15.94
C SER A 62 -8.31 4.08 -14.92
N GLY A 63 -7.81 3.94 -13.68
CA GLY A 63 -8.52 3.27 -12.59
C GLY A 63 -9.83 3.97 -12.25
N LEU A 64 -9.82 5.30 -12.18
CA LEU A 64 -11.03 6.10 -11.99
C LEU A 64 -11.99 5.98 -13.18
N MET A 65 -11.50 6.09 -14.42
CA MET A 65 -12.35 6.00 -15.60
C MET A 65 -13.03 4.62 -15.71
N THR A 66 -12.29 3.53 -15.49
CA THR A 66 -12.81 2.17 -15.56
C THR A 66 -13.79 1.87 -14.43
N ALA A 67 -13.51 2.34 -13.21
CA ALA A 67 -14.40 2.13 -12.06
C ALA A 67 -15.80 2.76 -12.23
N TYR A 68 -15.90 3.81 -13.05
CA TYR A 68 -17.12 4.60 -13.23
C TYR A 68 -17.54 4.78 -14.70
N GLU A 69 -17.17 3.84 -15.58
CA GLU A 69 -17.32 3.93 -17.04
C GLU A 69 -18.76 4.27 -17.52
N ASN A 70 -19.77 3.99 -16.70
CA ASN A 70 -21.18 4.27 -17.00
C ASN A 70 -21.88 5.15 -15.95
N GLN A 71 -21.12 5.80 -15.07
CA GLN A 71 -21.62 6.57 -13.93
C GLN A 71 -20.98 7.95 -13.86
N GLN A 72 -21.27 8.79 -14.86
CA GLN A 72 -20.60 10.09 -15.03
C GLN A 72 -20.63 10.98 -13.78
N GLU A 73 -21.76 11.05 -13.07
CA GLU A 73 -21.86 11.84 -11.83
C GLU A 73 -20.96 11.30 -10.72
N MET A 74 -20.85 9.97 -10.60
CA MET A 74 -19.96 9.33 -9.62
C MET A 74 -18.49 9.51 -10.01
N LEU A 75 -18.16 9.38 -11.30
CA LEU A 75 -16.82 9.66 -11.82
C LEU A 75 -16.40 11.08 -11.46
N GLN A 76 -17.24 12.08 -11.74
CA GLN A 76 -16.93 13.48 -11.41
C GLN A 76 -16.76 13.69 -9.91
N ALA A 77 -17.58 13.06 -9.08
CA ALA A 77 -17.46 13.15 -7.63
C ALA A 77 -16.13 12.57 -7.13
N GLU A 78 -15.72 11.41 -7.64
CA GLU A 78 -14.47 10.77 -7.23
C GLU A 78 -13.23 11.46 -7.79
N VAL A 79 -13.29 11.95 -9.03
CA VAL A 79 -12.22 12.78 -9.60
C VAL A 79 -12.03 14.05 -8.77
N LYS A 80 -13.10 14.73 -8.35
CA LYS A 80 -13.02 15.91 -7.48
C LYS A 80 -12.39 15.58 -6.12
N LYS A 81 -12.77 14.45 -5.51
CA LYS A 81 -12.17 14.00 -4.24
C LYS A 81 -10.68 13.70 -4.39
N ALA A 82 -10.28 13.03 -5.46
CA ALA A 82 -8.88 12.73 -5.75
C ALA A 82 -8.07 14.01 -5.99
N LEU A 83 -8.60 14.94 -6.79
CA LEU A 83 -8.02 16.26 -7.01
C LEU A 83 -7.81 17.02 -5.70
N GLN A 84 -8.84 17.05 -4.84
CA GLN A 84 -8.74 17.71 -3.55
C GLN A 84 -7.60 17.11 -2.71
N ARG A 85 -7.53 15.79 -2.57
CA ARG A 85 -6.47 15.13 -1.80
C ARG A 85 -5.08 15.40 -2.37
N LEU A 86 -4.92 15.34 -3.69
CA LEU A 86 -3.64 15.61 -4.34
C LEU A 86 -3.20 17.08 -4.19
N LEU A 87 -4.13 18.04 -4.29
CA LEU A 87 -3.86 19.46 -4.06
C LEU A 87 -3.46 19.73 -2.62
N GLU A 88 -4.21 19.19 -1.66
CA GLU A 88 -3.92 19.33 -0.23
C GLU A 88 -2.56 18.70 0.11
N TYR A 89 -2.28 17.48 -0.37
CA TYR A 89 -0.98 16.86 -0.14
C TYR A 89 0.18 17.63 -0.77
N LYS A 90 -0.01 18.17 -1.97
CA LYS A 90 0.98 19.04 -2.63
C LYS A 90 1.29 20.27 -1.78
N GLU A 91 0.27 20.91 -1.24
CA GLU A 91 0.43 22.07 -0.34
C GLU A 91 1.21 21.68 0.93
N LEU A 92 0.86 20.55 1.55
CA LEU A 92 1.61 20.04 2.70
C LEU A 92 3.07 19.76 2.37
N LEU A 93 3.37 19.22 1.19
CA LEU A 93 4.75 18.99 0.74
C LEU A 93 5.53 20.29 0.53
N LEU A 94 4.89 21.33 -0.01
CA LEU A 94 5.51 22.65 -0.19
C LEU A 94 5.87 23.32 1.15
N HIS A 95 5.10 23.02 2.19
CA HIS A 95 5.28 23.58 3.53
C HIS A 95 5.90 22.59 4.54
N LYS A 96 6.47 21.48 4.07
CA LYS A 96 6.97 20.40 4.94
C LYS A 96 8.03 20.82 5.96
N GLU A 97 8.75 21.92 5.71
CA GLU A 97 9.79 22.43 6.60
C GLU A 97 9.23 23.11 7.86
N VAL A 98 7.98 23.56 7.80
CA VAL A 98 7.30 24.27 8.90
C VAL A 98 6.15 23.46 9.52
N LEU A 99 5.90 22.26 8.99
CA LEU A 99 4.85 21.36 9.45
C LEU A 99 5.42 20.23 10.32
N ASP A 100 4.60 19.73 11.23
CA ASP A 100 4.92 18.49 11.92
C ASP A 100 4.94 17.34 10.89
N SER A 101 6.03 16.57 10.88
CA SER A 101 6.19 15.38 10.03
C SER A 101 5.04 14.37 10.16
N GLN A 102 4.36 14.34 11.32
CA GLN A 102 3.20 13.47 11.53
C GLN A 102 2.01 13.88 10.69
N VAL A 103 1.78 15.18 10.47
CA VAL A 103 0.67 15.69 9.64
C VAL A 103 0.81 15.20 8.20
N LEU A 104 2.02 15.27 7.65
CA LEU A 104 2.27 14.80 6.28
C LEU A 104 2.07 13.28 6.16
N LYS A 105 2.50 12.51 7.17
CA LYS A 105 2.32 11.05 7.20
C LYS A 105 0.85 10.66 7.33
N ASP A 106 0.12 11.28 8.26
CA ASP A 106 -1.29 11.01 8.49
C ASP A 106 -2.10 11.32 7.23
N PHE A 107 -1.80 12.44 6.56
CA PHE A 107 -2.42 12.77 5.29
C PHE A 107 -2.11 11.73 4.21
N TYR A 108 -0.83 11.37 4.04
CA TYR A 108 -0.41 10.36 3.06
C TYR A 108 -1.14 9.02 3.26
N PHE A 109 -1.27 8.56 4.51
CA PHE A 109 -1.97 7.31 4.82
C PHE A 109 -3.49 7.38 4.62
N SER A 110 -4.08 8.58 4.56
CA SER A 110 -5.48 8.77 4.22
C SER A 110 -5.76 8.71 2.70
N MET A 111 -4.72 8.81 1.88
CA MET A 111 -4.82 8.72 0.42
C MET A 111 -5.00 7.27 -0.04
N THR A 112 -5.59 7.08 -1.21
CA THR A 112 -5.71 5.75 -1.82
C THR A 112 -4.34 5.24 -2.30
N PRO A 113 -4.15 3.92 -2.46
CA PRO A 113 -2.88 3.38 -2.95
C PRO A 113 -2.41 3.95 -4.29
N ALA A 114 -3.34 4.28 -5.20
CA ALA A 114 -3.00 4.89 -6.49
C ALA A 114 -2.54 6.35 -6.33
N GLU A 115 -3.18 7.10 -5.44
CA GLU A 115 -2.76 8.47 -5.09
C GLU A 115 -1.41 8.48 -4.35
N GLN A 116 -1.16 7.50 -3.48
CA GLN A 116 0.14 7.30 -2.82
C GLN A 116 1.26 7.03 -3.84
N ALA A 117 1.00 6.18 -4.84
CA ALA A 117 1.97 5.90 -5.90
C ALA A 117 2.32 7.15 -6.73
N VAL A 118 1.38 8.07 -6.92
CA VAL A 118 1.63 9.40 -7.50
C VAL A 118 2.47 10.26 -6.56
N ALA A 119 2.10 10.31 -5.27
CA ALA A 119 2.80 11.07 -4.25
C ALA A 119 4.28 10.65 -4.08
N ASP A 120 4.57 9.36 -4.17
CA ASP A 120 5.92 8.79 -4.04
C ASP A 120 6.89 9.25 -5.14
N ARG A 121 6.37 9.67 -6.29
CA ARG A 121 7.15 10.23 -7.40
C ARG A 121 7.45 11.73 -7.22
N GLY A 122 6.78 12.40 -6.28
CA GLY A 122 7.04 13.78 -5.91
C GLY A 122 6.15 14.81 -6.59
N ILE A 123 6.48 16.10 -6.37
CA ILE A 123 5.61 17.26 -6.69
C ILE A 123 5.30 17.37 -8.20
N GLU A 124 6.24 17.02 -9.07
CA GLU A 124 6.04 17.08 -10.52
C GLU A 124 4.97 16.08 -10.96
N GLU A 125 5.06 14.83 -10.50
CA GLU A 125 4.07 13.80 -10.80
C GLU A 125 2.70 14.16 -10.23
N ILE A 126 2.64 14.68 -8.99
CA ILE A 126 1.38 15.18 -8.41
C ILE A 126 0.78 16.28 -9.29
N SER A 127 1.60 17.17 -9.85
CA SER A 127 1.13 18.24 -10.73
C SER A 127 0.59 17.71 -12.05
N SER A 128 1.26 16.71 -12.65
CA SER A 128 0.78 16.00 -13.84
C SER A 128 -0.53 15.28 -13.57
N ALA A 129 -0.66 14.61 -12.42
CA ALA A 129 -1.90 13.95 -12.00
C ALA A 129 -3.05 14.94 -11.85
N ILE A 130 -2.82 16.07 -11.18
CA ILE A 130 -3.83 17.13 -11.03
C ILE A 130 -4.30 17.61 -12.40
N PHE A 131 -3.38 17.92 -13.31
CA PHE A 131 -3.74 18.38 -14.66
C PHE A 131 -4.53 17.31 -15.44
N ALA A 132 -4.10 16.05 -15.37
CA ALA A 132 -4.74 14.96 -16.09
C ALA A 132 -6.15 14.64 -15.55
N LEU A 133 -6.36 14.78 -14.24
CA LEU A 133 -7.66 14.58 -13.59
C LEU A 133 -8.61 15.76 -13.79
N ASP A 134 -8.10 17.00 -13.75
CA ASP A 134 -8.89 18.20 -14.03
C ASP A 134 -9.46 18.17 -15.45
N ALA A 135 -8.68 17.67 -16.41
CA ALA A 135 -9.13 17.47 -17.80
C ALA A 135 -10.29 16.47 -17.95
N LEU A 136 -10.59 15.63 -16.94
CA LEU A 136 -11.76 14.74 -16.95
C LEU A 136 -13.06 15.44 -16.53
N LEU A 137 -12.97 16.65 -15.94
CA LEU A 137 -14.11 17.41 -15.44
C LEU A 137 -14.67 18.42 -16.46
N ILE A 138 -13.99 18.59 -17.60
CA ILE A 138 -14.36 19.47 -18.71
C ILE A 138 -15.29 18.71 -19.68
#